data_AF-A0A356E775-F1
#
_entry.id   AF-A0A356E775-F1
#
_cell.length_a   1.000
_cell.length_b   1.000
_cell.length_c   1.000
_cell.angle_alpha   90.00
_cell.angle_beta   90.00
_cell.angle_gamma   90.00
#
_symmetry.space_group_name_H-M   'P 1'
#
loop_
_entity.id
_entity.type
_entity.pdbx_description
1 polymer ?
#
loop_
_entity_poly.entity_id
_entity_poly.type
_entity_poly.pdbx_seq_one_letter_code
_entity_poly.pdbx_strand_id
1 'polypeptide(L)'
;IGSPVKFNVPSNYPIQVFGQVRVASKEDAPYCQLDVIVHDNNRYQVKGCLSRQTKPFGLSFAVQDPDAYAAAIIQRQLSRLGIEFNGQVQLPSQSQSGNVLSQHFSKPLPELLKKMMKKSDNQIADSLFRTIAYQTYKRPASFQLGATALKRVLTSKAGIKFGNSIIADGSGLSRHNLVDPQTMLQALDYIARNESSLRLMDTFPVAGIDGTLSGRGSLIKEPLVKNVSAKTGALKGVYNLAGFMTNARGEKIAFVQFINGYSTGELESKTKRAPLVQFESKLYNAVYAE
;
A
#
# COMPACT_ATOMS: atom_id res chain seq x y z
N ILE A 1 25.21 -25.13 -13.03
CA ILE A 1 23.91 -25.77 -12.70
C ILE A 1 24.17 -26.63 -11.47
N GLY A 2 23.25 -26.67 -10.50
CA GLY A 2 23.45 -27.39 -9.24
C GLY A 2 24.28 -26.67 -8.16
N SER A 3 25.06 -25.65 -8.54
CA SER A 3 25.82 -24.83 -7.57
C SER A 3 24.88 -24.08 -6.61
N PRO A 4 25.25 -23.93 -5.33
CA PRO A 4 24.49 -23.15 -4.37
C PRO A 4 24.55 -21.66 -4.72
N VAL A 5 23.43 -20.97 -4.51
CA VAL A 5 23.31 -19.52 -4.66
C VAL A 5 23.90 -18.85 -3.42
N LYS A 6 24.69 -17.78 -3.66
CA LYS A 6 25.24 -16.94 -2.59
C LYS A 6 24.25 -15.83 -2.24
N PHE A 7 23.96 -15.66 -0.94
CA PHE A 7 23.20 -14.53 -0.43
C PHE A 7 24.14 -13.40 -0.01
N ASN A 8 23.82 -12.16 -0.40
CA ASN A 8 24.54 -10.97 0.04
C ASN A 8 23.52 -10.02 0.70
N VAL A 9 23.64 -9.84 2.01
CA VAL A 9 22.79 -8.95 2.81
C VAL A 9 23.63 -7.77 3.28
N PRO A 10 23.24 -6.51 3.02
CA PRO A 10 23.97 -5.36 3.52
C PRO A 10 24.02 -5.36 5.07
N SER A 11 25.19 -5.08 5.63
CA SER A 11 25.47 -5.24 7.07
C SER A 11 24.65 -4.32 7.98
N ASN A 12 24.12 -3.23 7.43
CA ASN A 12 23.29 -2.27 8.15
C ASN A 12 21.92 -2.85 8.54
N TYR A 13 21.46 -3.94 7.92
CA TYR A 13 20.20 -4.60 8.28
C TYR A 13 20.43 -5.66 9.37
N PRO A 14 19.81 -5.56 10.56
CA PRO A 14 19.89 -6.57 11.62
C PRO A 14 18.94 -7.74 11.34
N ILE A 15 19.17 -8.44 10.23
CA ILE A 15 18.38 -9.62 9.82
C ILE A 15 19.32 -10.77 9.44
N GLN A 16 18.78 -11.98 9.35
CA GLN A 16 19.51 -13.13 8.80
C GLN A 16 18.80 -13.66 7.56
N VAL A 17 19.55 -13.83 6.46
CA VAL A 17 19.08 -14.57 5.29
C VAL A 17 19.97 -15.80 5.11
N PHE A 18 19.36 -16.97 5.04
CA PHE A 18 20.06 -18.25 4.94
C PHE A 18 19.26 -19.22 4.08
N GLY A 19 19.84 -20.37 3.76
CA GLY A 19 19.11 -21.44 3.07
C GLY A 19 19.95 -22.12 1.99
N GLN A 20 19.29 -23.00 1.26
CA GLN A 20 19.88 -23.74 0.16
C GLN A 20 19.00 -23.51 -1.08
N VAL A 21 19.56 -22.74 -2.02
CA VAL A 21 18.94 -22.48 -3.31
C VAL A 21 19.93 -22.93 -4.37
N ARG A 22 19.46 -23.71 -5.35
CA ARG A 22 20.30 -24.21 -6.45
C ARG A 22 20.03 -23.49 -7.76
N VAL A 23 21.03 -23.40 -8.62
CA VAL A 23 20.82 -22.96 -10.01
C VAL A 23 20.26 -24.13 -10.82
N ALA A 24 19.00 -24.03 -11.26
CA ALA A 24 18.31 -25.04 -12.08
C ALA A 24 18.85 -25.11 -13.52
N SER A 25 18.71 -26.28 -14.15
CA SER A 25 18.92 -26.43 -15.59
C SER A 25 17.78 -25.79 -16.37
N LYS A 26 17.86 -25.76 -17.71
CA LYS A 26 16.78 -25.21 -18.54
C LYS A 26 15.51 -26.07 -18.48
N GLU A 27 15.69 -27.38 -18.30
CA GLU A 27 14.63 -28.39 -18.23
C GLU A 27 13.91 -28.36 -16.88
N ASP A 28 14.66 -28.15 -15.78
CA ASP A 28 14.11 -28.06 -14.41
C ASP A 28 13.48 -26.69 -14.11
N ALA A 29 13.97 -25.61 -14.73
CA ALA A 29 13.59 -24.24 -14.41
C ALA A 29 12.07 -23.95 -14.47
N PRO A 30 11.27 -24.50 -15.40
CA PRO A 30 9.83 -24.28 -15.43
C PRO A 30 9.07 -24.83 -14.21
N TYR A 31 9.60 -25.87 -13.55
CA TYR A 31 8.99 -26.50 -12.36
C TYR A 31 9.50 -25.92 -11.04
N CYS A 32 10.43 -24.98 -11.14
CA CYS A 32 11.18 -24.48 -10.03
C CYS A 32 10.41 -23.38 -9.27
N GLN A 33 10.42 -23.45 -7.94
CA GLN A 33 9.94 -22.37 -7.06
C GLN A 33 11.10 -21.76 -6.29
N LEU A 34 11.01 -20.46 -6.03
CA LEU A 34 11.93 -19.73 -5.17
C LEU A 34 11.14 -19.17 -3.99
N ASP A 35 11.19 -19.88 -2.88
CA ASP A 35 10.37 -19.59 -1.72
C ASP A 35 11.18 -18.92 -0.62
N VAL A 36 10.49 -18.13 0.20
CA VAL A 36 11.01 -17.61 1.46
C VAL A 36 10.15 -18.10 2.61
N ILE A 37 10.78 -18.72 3.60
CA ILE A 37 10.15 -19.12 4.86
C ILE A 37 10.62 -18.16 5.94
N VAL A 38 9.66 -17.53 6.60
CA VAL A 38 9.89 -16.65 7.74
C VAL A 38 10.09 -17.50 8.99
N HIS A 39 11.10 -17.12 9.77
CA HIS A 39 11.39 -17.65 11.10
C HIS A 39 11.48 -16.48 12.10
N ASP A 40 11.42 -16.80 13.39
CA ASP A 40 11.53 -15.83 14.48
C ASP A 40 12.78 -14.94 14.38
N ASN A 41 12.72 -13.76 15.00
CA ASN A 41 13.83 -12.80 15.07
C ASN A 41 14.33 -12.33 13.70
N ASN A 42 13.41 -12.05 12.77
CA ASN A 42 13.71 -11.58 11.41
C ASN A 42 14.70 -12.46 10.66
N ARG A 43 14.48 -13.78 10.72
CA ARG A 43 15.28 -14.79 10.03
C ARG A 43 14.51 -15.29 8.80
N TYR A 44 15.14 -15.25 7.64
CA TYR A 44 14.53 -15.59 6.35
C TYR A 44 15.27 -16.77 5.72
N GLN A 45 14.59 -17.91 5.59
CA GLN A 45 15.13 -19.07 4.92
C GLN A 45 14.68 -19.09 3.47
N VAL A 46 15.59 -18.94 2.52
CA VAL A 46 15.31 -19.04 1.09
C VAL A 46 15.50 -20.49 0.62
N LYS A 47 14.52 -21.04 -0.12
CA LYS A 47 14.51 -22.42 -0.58
C LYS A 47 14.21 -22.53 -2.07
N GLY A 48 14.55 -23.69 -2.62
CA GLY A 48 14.18 -24.08 -3.98
C GLY A 48 15.29 -23.80 -4.98
N CYS A 49 14.96 -23.18 -6.10
CA CYS A 49 15.91 -22.95 -7.17
C CYS A 49 15.60 -21.69 -7.98
N LEU A 50 16.47 -21.36 -8.92
CA LEU A 50 16.16 -20.42 -10.01
C LEU A 50 17.01 -20.72 -11.23
N SER A 51 16.58 -20.20 -12.39
CA SER A 51 17.41 -20.20 -13.59
C SER A 51 18.65 -19.34 -13.41
N ARG A 52 19.72 -19.64 -14.16
CA ARG A 52 20.97 -18.87 -14.10
C ARG A 52 20.71 -17.41 -14.48
N GLN A 53 21.12 -16.49 -13.61
CA GLN A 53 21.02 -15.04 -13.82
C GLN A 53 22.36 -14.45 -14.29
N THR A 54 22.32 -13.43 -15.12
CA THR A 54 23.49 -12.64 -15.55
C THR A 54 23.71 -11.38 -14.72
N LYS A 55 22.76 -11.06 -13.84
CA LYS A 55 22.79 -9.94 -12.90
C LYS A 55 22.38 -10.42 -11.51
N PRO A 56 22.78 -9.72 -10.43
CA PRO A 56 22.26 -10.00 -9.10
C PRO A 56 20.73 -10.01 -9.09
N PHE A 57 20.14 -11.05 -8.50
CA PHE A 57 18.70 -11.16 -8.32
C PHE A 57 18.29 -10.45 -7.02
N GLY A 58 17.72 -9.26 -7.14
CA GLY A 58 17.29 -8.47 -5.98
C GLY A 58 16.08 -9.09 -5.29
N LEU A 59 16.15 -9.21 -3.96
CA LEU A 59 15.04 -9.63 -3.12
C LEU A 59 14.68 -8.49 -2.17
N SER A 60 13.39 -8.31 -1.94
CA SER A 60 12.86 -7.33 -0.99
C SER A 60 11.89 -8.04 -0.05
N PHE A 61 12.25 -8.08 1.23
CA PHE A 61 11.46 -8.73 2.27
C PHE A 61 10.90 -7.71 3.25
N ALA A 62 9.70 -7.98 3.76
CA ALA A 62 9.11 -7.22 4.85
C ALA A 62 9.67 -7.72 6.18
N VAL A 63 10.09 -6.80 7.06
CA VAL A 63 10.42 -7.09 8.45
C VAL A 63 9.20 -7.70 9.15
N GLN A 64 9.41 -8.80 9.87
CA GLN A 64 8.33 -9.61 10.47
C GLN A 64 8.19 -9.33 11.96
N ASP A 65 9.30 -9.06 12.64
CA ASP A 65 9.35 -8.59 14.02
C ASP A 65 9.92 -7.15 14.05
N PRO A 66 9.04 -6.13 13.94
CA PRO A 66 9.48 -4.74 13.92
C PRO A 66 10.08 -4.28 15.26
N ASP A 67 9.69 -4.88 16.39
CA ASP A 67 10.18 -4.49 17.72
C ASP A 67 11.62 -4.96 17.91
N ALA A 68 11.91 -6.23 17.59
CA ALA A 68 13.29 -6.75 17.59
C ALA A 68 14.17 -5.99 16.59
N TYR A 69 13.64 -5.67 15.41
CA TYR A 69 14.36 -4.89 14.41
C TYR A 69 14.70 -3.48 14.93
N ALA A 70 13.72 -2.77 15.52
CA ALA A 70 13.92 -1.44 16.09
C ALA A 70 14.93 -1.46 17.24
N ALA A 71 14.81 -2.41 18.17
CA ALA A 71 15.74 -2.56 19.28
C ALA A 71 17.19 -2.80 18.81
N ALA A 72 17.38 -3.64 17.78
CA ALA A 72 18.70 -3.90 17.21
C ALA A 72 19.28 -2.65 16.51
N ILE A 73 18.46 -1.87 15.81
CA ILE A 73 18.88 -0.59 15.23
C ILE A 73 19.27 0.41 16.32
N ILE A 74 18.48 0.56 17.38
CA ILE A 74 18.78 1.47 18.50
C ILE A 74 20.12 1.11 19.14
N GLN A 75 20.35 -0.16 19.48
CA GLN A 75 21.63 -0.62 20.06
C GLN A 75 22.82 -0.31 19.16
N ARG A 76 22.70 -0.54 17.84
CA ARG A 76 23.75 -0.18 16.88
C ARG A 76 24.02 1.31 16.83
N GLN A 77 22.99 2.16 16.91
CA GLN A 77 23.17 3.61 16.93
C GLN A 77 23.81 4.08 18.25
N LEU A 78 23.40 3.53 19.40
CA LEU A 78 24.03 3.83 20.70
C LEU A 78 25.53 3.51 20.66
N SER A 79 25.90 2.30 20.23
CA SER A 79 27.29 1.89 20.07
C SER A 79 28.06 2.80 19.11
N ARG A 80 27.48 3.14 17.96
CA ARG A 80 28.10 4.07 16.99
C ARG A 80 28.34 5.47 17.57
N LEU A 81 27.45 5.92 18.45
CA LEU A 81 27.55 7.22 19.13
C LEU A 81 28.46 7.17 20.38
N GLY A 82 29.04 6.01 20.70
CA GLY A 82 29.86 5.84 21.90
C GLY A 82 29.07 5.85 23.21
N ILE A 83 27.76 5.59 23.16
CA ILE A 83 26.91 5.50 24.35
C ILE A 83 26.89 4.04 24.80
N GLU A 84 27.48 3.77 25.96
CA GLU A 84 27.52 2.44 26.56
C GLU A 84 26.13 2.02 27.05
N PHE A 85 25.69 0.82 26.67
CA PHE A 85 24.44 0.21 27.11
C PHE A 85 24.69 -1.26 27.46
N ASN A 86 24.72 -1.57 28.76
CA ASN A 86 24.92 -2.92 29.29
C ASN A 86 23.63 -3.56 29.84
N GLY A 87 22.48 -2.90 29.60
CA GLY A 87 21.18 -3.38 30.05
C GLY A 87 20.60 -4.47 29.14
N GLN A 88 19.40 -4.93 29.50
CA GLN A 88 18.61 -5.86 28.69
C GLN A 88 17.53 -5.12 27.90
N VAL A 89 17.25 -5.59 26.68
CA VAL A 89 16.08 -5.13 25.90
C VAL A 89 14.81 -5.69 26.53
N GLN A 90 13.87 -4.83 26.86
CA GLN A 90 12.55 -5.21 27.40
C GLN A 90 11.45 -4.69 26.48
N LEU A 91 10.40 -5.50 26.28
CA LEU A 91 9.23 -5.18 25.46
C LEU A 91 7.96 -5.21 26.34
N PRO A 92 7.77 -4.22 27.23
CA PRO A 92 6.58 -4.16 28.06
C PRO A 92 5.33 -3.90 27.21
N SER A 93 4.22 -4.56 27.52
CA SER A 93 2.95 -4.39 26.79
C SER A 93 2.15 -3.15 27.21
N GLN A 94 2.60 -2.46 28.26
CA GLN A 94 1.94 -1.31 28.86
C GLN A 94 2.69 -0.01 28.58
N SER A 95 1.98 1.11 28.64
CA SER A 95 2.58 2.44 28.51
C SER A 95 3.64 2.64 29.59
N GLN A 96 4.80 3.15 29.18
CA GLN A 96 5.89 3.48 30.08
C GLN A 96 5.84 4.96 30.43
N SER A 97 6.01 5.28 31.71
CA SER A 97 6.12 6.66 32.22
C SER A 97 7.57 7.05 32.42
N GLY A 98 7.93 8.29 32.08
CA GLY A 98 9.27 8.83 32.31
C GLY A 98 9.40 10.26 31.80
N ASN A 99 10.56 10.86 32.02
CA ASN A 99 10.88 12.18 31.50
C ASN A 99 11.18 12.09 30.00
N VAL A 100 10.54 12.93 29.19
CA VAL A 100 10.79 13.01 27.75
C VAL A 100 12.13 13.72 27.51
N LEU A 101 13.13 12.99 27.01
CA LEU A 101 14.46 13.53 26.70
C LEU A 101 14.55 14.11 25.29
N SER A 102 13.84 13.50 24.34
CA SER A 102 13.81 13.92 22.94
C SER A 102 12.54 13.39 22.27
N GLN A 103 12.04 14.14 21.29
CA GLN A 103 10.86 13.79 20.52
C GLN A 103 11.08 14.05 19.03
N HIS A 104 10.83 13.04 18.22
CA HIS A 104 10.83 13.16 16.77
C HIS A 104 9.39 13.25 16.25
N PHE A 105 9.10 14.26 15.44
CA PHE A 105 7.82 14.40 14.76
C PHE A 105 7.95 13.95 13.30
N SER A 106 6.98 13.17 12.82
CA SER A 106 6.88 12.87 11.39
C SER A 106 6.61 14.14 10.58
N LYS A 107 6.69 14.02 9.26
CA LYS A 107 6.05 14.98 8.35
C LYS A 107 4.58 15.19 8.73
N PRO A 108 4.01 16.38 8.48
CA PRO A 108 2.63 16.69 8.85
C PRO A 108 1.64 15.84 8.05
N LEU A 109 0.44 15.65 8.60
CA LEU A 109 -0.59 14.78 8.03
C LEU A 109 -0.89 15.06 6.53
N PRO A 110 -1.00 16.31 6.05
CA PRO A 110 -1.23 16.56 4.62
C PRO A 110 -0.15 15.99 3.69
N GLU A 111 1.12 16.02 4.11
CA GLU A 111 2.22 15.42 3.34
C GLU A 111 2.15 13.89 3.35
N LEU A 112 1.79 13.30 4.49
CA LEU A 112 1.61 11.86 4.60
C LEU A 112 0.43 11.39 3.74
N LEU A 113 -0.70 12.10 3.76
CA LEU A 113 -1.86 11.83 2.91
C LEU A 113 -1.54 11.98 1.43
N LYS A 114 -0.78 13.02 1.04
CA LYS A 114 -0.33 13.18 -0.34
C LYS A 114 0.55 12.02 -0.78
N LYS A 115 1.51 11.57 0.05
CA LYS A 115 2.32 10.38 -0.26
C LYS A 115 1.45 9.12 -0.36
N MET A 116 0.56 8.90 0.61
CA MET A 116 -0.37 7.77 0.65
C MET A 116 -1.21 7.70 -0.61
N MET A 117 -1.84 8.80 -1.02
CA MET A 117 -2.73 8.85 -2.18
C MET A 117 -1.97 8.77 -3.50
N LYS A 118 -0.87 9.53 -3.66
CA LYS A 118 -0.07 9.54 -4.90
C LYS A 118 0.66 8.22 -5.13
N LYS A 119 1.19 7.60 -4.08
CA LYS A 119 2.05 6.40 -4.19
C LYS A 119 1.38 5.10 -3.75
N SER A 120 0.12 5.17 -3.28
CA SER A 120 -0.59 4.03 -2.71
C SER A 120 0.17 3.36 -1.57
N ASP A 121 0.65 4.16 -0.62
CA ASP A 121 1.46 3.70 0.51
C ASP A 121 0.58 3.02 1.58
N ASN A 122 0.62 1.69 1.61
CA ASN A 122 -0.22 0.86 2.50
C ASN A 122 0.15 1.07 3.98
N GLN A 123 1.44 1.25 4.29
CA GLN A 123 1.89 1.42 5.67
C GLN A 123 1.37 2.73 6.26
N ILE A 124 1.36 3.82 5.49
CA ILE A 124 0.75 5.07 5.93
C ILE A 124 -0.76 4.88 6.15
N ALA A 125 -1.45 4.22 5.21
CA ALA A 125 -2.89 4.00 5.29
C ALA A 125 -3.29 3.22 6.55
N ASP A 126 -2.64 2.08 6.83
CA ASP A 126 -2.99 1.24 7.98
C ASP A 126 -2.53 1.83 9.33
N SER A 127 -1.45 2.62 9.32
CA SER A 127 -1.02 3.37 10.50
C SER A 127 -2.01 4.47 10.84
N LEU A 128 -2.46 5.25 9.85
CA LEU A 128 -3.48 6.28 10.03
C LEU A 128 -4.83 5.67 10.43
N PHE A 129 -5.22 4.54 9.84
CA PHE A 129 -6.45 3.84 10.17
C PHE A 129 -6.55 3.45 11.65
N ARG A 130 -5.49 2.87 12.22
CA ARG A 130 -5.43 2.57 13.66
C ARG A 130 -5.26 3.83 14.50
N THR A 131 -4.56 4.86 13.99
CA THR A 131 -4.42 6.15 14.67
C THR A 131 -5.77 6.85 14.84
N ILE A 132 -6.65 6.80 13.84
CA ILE A 132 -8.03 7.34 13.94
C ILE A 132 -8.77 6.69 15.11
N ALA A 133 -8.67 5.37 15.26
CA ALA A 133 -9.26 4.66 16.38
C ALA A 133 -8.66 5.04 17.73
N TYR A 134 -7.32 5.10 17.83
CA TYR A 134 -6.64 5.55 19.04
C TYR A 134 -7.09 6.95 19.44
N GLN A 135 -7.18 7.89 18.48
CA GLN A 135 -7.60 9.26 18.76
C GLN A 135 -9.07 9.39 19.12
N THR A 136 -9.93 8.54 18.55
CA THR A 136 -11.38 8.52 18.80
C THR A 136 -11.72 7.93 20.16
N TYR A 137 -11.04 6.84 20.55
CA TYR A 137 -11.39 6.04 21.73
C TYR A 137 -10.39 6.15 22.88
N LYS A 138 -9.27 6.86 22.68
CA LYS A 138 -8.20 7.08 23.68
C LYS A 138 -7.68 5.78 24.32
N ARG A 139 -7.49 4.75 23.49
CA ARG A 139 -7.04 3.41 23.93
C ARG A 139 -6.26 2.69 22.82
N PRO A 140 -5.44 1.67 23.15
CA PRO A 140 -4.75 0.86 22.15
C PRO A 140 -5.69 0.39 21.04
N ALA A 141 -5.26 0.54 19.79
CA ALA A 141 -6.12 0.41 18.62
C ALA A 141 -5.77 -0.80 17.76
N SER A 142 -6.72 -1.70 17.61
CA SER A 142 -6.69 -2.80 16.63
C SER A 142 -7.30 -2.36 15.28
N PHE A 143 -7.19 -3.22 14.27
CA PHE A 143 -7.88 -3.02 12.99
C PHE A 143 -9.41 -2.99 13.15
N GLN A 144 -9.98 -3.84 14.00
CA GLN A 144 -11.41 -3.85 14.29
C GLN A 144 -11.87 -2.52 14.89
N LEU A 145 -11.08 -1.96 15.81
CA LEU A 145 -11.37 -0.65 16.38
C LEU A 145 -11.20 0.46 15.32
N GLY A 146 -10.20 0.33 14.43
CA GLY A 146 -10.01 1.16 13.24
C GLY A 146 -11.26 1.26 12.38
N ALA A 147 -11.82 0.10 12.00
CA ALA A 147 -13.03 0.02 11.18
C ALA A 147 -14.23 0.71 11.85
N THR A 148 -14.40 0.46 13.15
CA THR A 148 -15.47 1.05 13.95
C THR A 148 -15.32 2.57 14.05
N ALA A 149 -14.10 3.06 14.27
CA ALA A 149 -13.81 4.49 14.35
C ALA A 149 -14.06 5.19 13.01
N LEU A 150 -13.54 4.63 11.91
CA LEU A 150 -13.69 5.21 10.58
C LEU A 150 -15.16 5.31 10.19
N LYS A 151 -15.94 4.24 10.37
CA LYS A 151 -17.39 4.26 10.09
C LYS A 151 -18.10 5.30 10.95
N ARG A 152 -17.82 5.36 12.26
CA ARG A 152 -18.42 6.36 13.16
C ARG A 152 -18.10 7.78 12.72
N VAL A 153 -16.85 8.08 12.40
CA VAL A 153 -16.43 9.43 11.97
C VAL A 153 -17.12 9.80 10.65
N LEU A 154 -17.09 8.92 9.65
CA LEU A 154 -17.66 9.22 8.33
C LEU A 154 -19.19 9.28 8.34
N THR A 155 -19.88 8.45 9.12
CA THR A 155 -21.33 8.58 9.29
C THR A 155 -21.70 9.87 10.02
N SER A 156 -20.99 10.23 11.10
CA SER A 156 -21.34 11.42 11.90
C SER A 156 -20.94 12.74 11.25
N LYS A 157 -19.83 12.78 10.49
CA LYS A 157 -19.30 14.01 9.88
C LYS A 157 -19.68 14.17 8.42
N ALA A 158 -19.76 13.07 7.68
CA ALA A 158 -20.00 13.08 6.23
C ALA A 158 -21.35 12.50 5.81
N GLY A 159 -22.17 12.01 6.77
CA GLY A 159 -23.47 11.40 6.47
C GLY A 159 -23.38 10.11 5.65
N ILE A 160 -22.19 9.52 5.53
CA ILE A 160 -21.97 8.33 4.69
C ILE A 160 -22.69 7.13 5.31
N LYS A 161 -23.51 6.49 4.48
CA LYS A 161 -24.24 5.28 4.84
C LYS A 161 -23.48 4.07 4.34
N PHE A 162 -22.93 3.28 5.26
CA PHE A 162 -22.13 2.10 4.91
C PHE A 162 -22.97 0.87 4.56
N GLY A 163 -24.24 0.80 5.00
CA GLY A 163 -25.05 -0.41 4.85
C GLY A 163 -24.29 -1.65 5.32
N ASN A 164 -24.21 -2.66 4.45
CA ASN A 164 -23.50 -3.92 4.70
C ASN A 164 -22.00 -3.88 4.31
N SER A 165 -21.43 -2.69 4.07
CA SER A 165 -20.01 -2.58 3.71
C SER A 165 -19.10 -3.14 4.81
N ILE A 166 -18.09 -3.88 4.42
CA ILE A 166 -17.02 -4.40 5.28
C ILE A 166 -15.75 -3.58 5.05
N ILE A 167 -15.23 -3.01 6.12
CA ILE A 167 -13.95 -2.30 6.14
C ILE A 167 -13.07 -3.04 7.13
N ALA A 168 -12.05 -3.72 6.63
CA ALA A 168 -11.15 -4.53 7.43
C ALA A 168 -9.84 -3.81 7.74
N ASP A 169 -9.41 -2.91 6.84
CA ASP A 169 -8.16 -2.15 6.95
C ASP A 169 -8.26 -0.78 6.26
N GLY A 170 -7.19 0.01 6.34
CA GLY A 170 -7.11 1.33 5.71
C GLY A 170 -6.47 1.29 4.31
N SER A 171 -5.64 0.28 4.04
CA SER A 171 -4.89 0.14 2.79
C SER A 171 -5.68 -0.50 1.65
N GLY A 172 -6.75 -1.25 1.95
CA GLY A 172 -7.48 -2.02 0.95
C GLY A 172 -6.82 -3.36 0.60
N LEU A 173 -5.81 -3.82 1.35
CA LEU A 173 -5.11 -5.07 1.11
C LEU A 173 -5.97 -6.31 1.43
N SER A 174 -6.81 -6.21 2.46
CA SER A 174 -7.68 -7.29 2.90
C SER A 174 -8.67 -7.67 1.81
N ARG A 175 -8.74 -8.98 1.55
CA ARG A 175 -9.75 -9.58 0.67
C ARG A 175 -11.16 -9.58 1.27
N HIS A 176 -11.29 -9.20 2.54
CA HIS A 176 -12.59 -9.06 3.21
C HIS A 176 -13.21 -7.68 3.00
N ASN A 177 -12.47 -6.70 2.47
CA ASN A 177 -13.05 -5.40 2.17
C ASN A 177 -14.17 -5.54 1.12
N LEU A 178 -15.36 -5.06 1.46
CA LEU A 178 -16.54 -5.03 0.59
C LEU A 178 -17.19 -3.66 0.71
N VAL A 179 -17.24 -2.93 -0.40
CA VAL A 179 -17.87 -1.61 -0.47
C VAL A 179 -18.52 -1.49 -1.84
N ASP A 180 -19.75 -0.99 -1.86
CA ASP A 180 -20.44 -0.74 -3.12
C ASP A 180 -19.97 0.59 -3.75
N PRO A 181 -20.06 0.75 -5.09
CA PRO A 181 -19.66 1.98 -5.75
C PRO A 181 -20.38 3.23 -5.25
N GLN A 182 -21.64 3.12 -4.81
CA GLN A 182 -22.43 4.26 -4.33
C GLN A 182 -21.92 4.77 -2.98
N THR A 183 -21.50 3.88 -2.08
CA THR A 183 -20.85 4.25 -0.81
C THR A 183 -19.53 4.98 -1.05
N MET A 184 -18.72 4.52 -2.01
CA MET A 184 -17.49 5.23 -2.39
C MET A 184 -17.79 6.58 -3.06
N LEU A 185 -18.83 6.65 -3.88
CA LEU A 185 -19.25 7.90 -4.53
C LEU A 185 -19.74 8.94 -3.52
N GLN A 186 -20.44 8.53 -2.45
CA GLN A 186 -20.78 9.43 -1.32
C GLN A 186 -19.52 10.06 -0.69
N ALA A 187 -18.43 9.30 -0.56
CA ALA A 187 -17.18 9.82 -0.04
C ALA A 187 -16.54 10.84 -1.00
N LEU A 188 -16.53 10.55 -2.31
CA LEU A 188 -16.02 11.48 -3.33
C LEU A 188 -16.84 12.76 -3.41
N ASP A 189 -18.17 12.66 -3.36
CA ASP A 189 -19.08 13.81 -3.33
C ASP A 189 -18.84 14.67 -2.07
N TYR A 190 -18.66 14.05 -0.90
CA TYR A 190 -18.30 14.77 0.31
C TYR A 190 -16.96 15.50 0.18
N ILE A 191 -15.94 14.86 -0.40
CA ILE A 191 -14.65 15.50 -0.68
C ILE A 191 -14.86 16.73 -1.58
N ALA A 192 -15.60 16.58 -2.68
CA ALA A 192 -15.81 17.66 -3.63
C ALA A 192 -16.55 18.86 -3.05
N ARG A 193 -17.59 18.63 -2.24
CA ARG A 193 -18.35 19.70 -1.57
C ARG A 193 -17.56 20.43 -0.49
N ASN A 194 -16.54 19.78 0.08
CA ASN A 194 -15.79 20.32 1.23
C ASN A 194 -14.32 20.61 0.90
N GLU A 195 -13.94 20.66 -0.38
CA GLU A 195 -12.55 20.77 -0.81
C GLU A 195 -11.84 22.02 -0.28
N SER A 196 -12.55 23.13 -0.10
CA SER A 196 -12.00 24.37 0.48
C SER A 196 -11.41 24.16 1.88
N SER A 197 -11.99 23.24 2.65
CA SER A 197 -11.55 22.87 4.00
C SER A 197 -10.62 21.67 4.02
N LEU A 198 -10.91 20.64 3.20
CA LEU A 198 -10.22 19.36 3.23
C LEU A 198 -8.91 19.35 2.43
N ARG A 199 -8.86 20.09 1.31
CA ARG A 199 -7.72 20.14 0.37
C ARG A 199 -7.23 18.75 -0.03
N LEU A 200 -8.16 17.83 -0.30
CA LEU A 200 -7.85 16.43 -0.60
C LEU A 200 -7.75 16.15 -2.09
N MET A 201 -8.35 16.96 -2.97
CA MET A 201 -8.30 16.72 -4.42
C MET A 201 -6.86 16.69 -4.95
N ASP A 202 -5.97 17.55 -4.44
CA ASP A 202 -4.56 17.62 -4.84
C ASP A 202 -3.74 16.37 -4.44
N THR A 203 -4.29 15.52 -3.59
CA THR A 203 -3.65 14.26 -3.18
C THR A 203 -3.86 13.15 -4.21
N PHE A 204 -4.89 13.22 -5.05
CA PHE A 204 -5.20 12.19 -6.05
C PHE A 204 -4.15 12.18 -7.17
N PRO A 205 -3.62 11.00 -7.58
CA PRO A 205 -2.80 10.90 -8.78
C PRO A 205 -3.46 11.54 -10.00
N VAL A 206 -2.69 12.23 -10.82
CA VAL A 206 -3.18 12.90 -12.05
C VAL A 206 -2.68 12.14 -13.29
N ALA A 207 -3.59 11.83 -14.21
CA ALA A 207 -3.30 11.09 -15.43
C ALA A 207 -2.19 11.75 -16.27
N GLY A 208 -1.16 10.98 -16.61
CA GLY A 208 -0.02 11.47 -17.39
C GLY A 208 0.93 12.42 -16.67
N ILE A 209 0.68 12.74 -15.39
CA ILE A 209 1.49 13.70 -14.63
C ILE A 209 2.23 12.99 -13.50
N ASP A 210 1.51 12.36 -12.56
CA ASP A 210 2.14 11.85 -11.35
C ASP A 210 1.45 10.62 -10.73
N GLY A 211 2.03 10.18 -9.61
CA GLY A 211 1.52 9.07 -8.82
C GLY A 211 1.33 7.79 -9.62
N THR A 212 0.30 7.03 -9.27
CA THR A 212 -0.02 5.76 -9.92
C THR A 212 -0.71 5.91 -11.29
N LEU A 213 -0.97 7.13 -11.76
CA LEU A 213 -1.60 7.40 -13.06
C LEU A 213 -0.66 8.02 -14.10
N SER A 214 0.58 8.32 -13.74
CA SER A 214 1.57 8.94 -14.64
C SER A 214 1.76 8.18 -15.96
N GLY A 215 1.64 6.85 -15.94
CA GLY A 215 1.75 5.98 -17.12
C GLY A 215 0.54 5.08 -17.37
N ARG A 216 -0.67 5.47 -16.93
CA ARG A 216 -1.88 4.66 -17.15
C ARG A 216 -2.29 4.74 -18.63
N GLY A 217 -1.91 3.72 -19.41
CA GLY A 217 -2.07 3.70 -20.88
C GLY A 217 -3.45 4.09 -21.42
N SER A 218 -4.53 3.86 -20.66
CA SER A 218 -5.91 4.23 -21.00
C SER A 218 -6.23 5.72 -20.89
N LEU A 219 -5.46 6.47 -20.10
CA LEU A 219 -5.75 7.86 -19.70
C LEU A 219 -4.65 8.86 -20.13
N ILE A 220 -3.62 8.41 -20.85
CA ILE A 220 -2.47 9.24 -21.25
C ILE A 220 -2.65 9.96 -22.60
N LYS A 221 -3.86 9.94 -23.16
CA LYS A 221 -4.20 10.66 -24.38
C LYS A 221 -5.27 11.71 -24.09
N GLU A 222 -5.28 12.78 -24.86
CA GLU A 222 -6.38 13.76 -24.86
C GLU A 222 -7.70 13.06 -25.19
N PRO A 223 -8.82 13.45 -24.57
CA PRO A 223 -9.00 14.55 -23.62
C PRO A 223 -8.82 14.16 -22.13
N LEU A 224 -8.27 12.96 -21.85
CA LEU A 224 -8.22 12.38 -20.51
C LEU A 224 -6.93 12.72 -19.75
N VAL A 225 -5.83 12.89 -20.47
CA VAL A 225 -4.52 13.23 -19.90
C VAL A 225 -4.59 14.59 -19.23
N LYS A 226 -3.96 14.73 -18.05
CA LYS A 226 -4.01 15.94 -17.20
C LYS A 226 -5.40 16.32 -16.66
N ASN A 227 -6.46 15.68 -17.13
CA ASN A 227 -7.84 15.90 -16.72
C ASN A 227 -8.26 14.94 -15.59
N VAL A 228 -8.06 13.63 -15.80
CA VAL A 228 -8.49 12.62 -14.82
C VAL A 228 -7.58 12.61 -13.60
N SER A 229 -8.18 12.79 -12.41
CA SER A 229 -7.51 12.70 -11.12
C SER A 229 -8.15 11.60 -10.28
N ALA A 230 -7.47 10.45 -10.11
CA ALA A 230 -8.07 9.28 -9.49
C ALA A 230 -7.10 8.43 -8.67
N LYS A 231 -7.63 7.83 -7.60
CA LYS A 231 -6.92 6.84 -6.81
C LYS A 231 -7.07 5.48 -7.48
N THR A 232 -5.94 4.80 -7.68
CA THR A 232 -5.92 3.42 -8.18
C THR A 232 -6.15 2.41 -7.05
N GLY A 233 -6.84 1.32 -7.36
CA GLY A 233 -6.88 0.11 -6.52
C GLY A 233 -6.49 -1.09 -7.37
N ALA A 234 -5.38 -1.75 -7.06
CA ALA A 234 -4.88 -2.87 -7.84
C ALA A 234 -4.46 -4.01 -6.92
N LEU A 235 -5.09 -5.17 -7.12
CA LEU A 235 -4.72 -6.45 -6.55
C LEU A 235 -4.75 -7.50 -7.66
N LYS A 236 -4.31 -8.71 -7.38
CA LYS A 236 -4.54 -9.84 -8.31
C LYS A 236 -6.04 -9.94 -8.61
N GLY A 237 -6.39 -9.83 -9.89
CA GLY A 237 -7.76 -9.87 -10.39
C GLY A 237 -8.59 -8.58 -10.24
N VAL A 238 -8.01 -7.48 -9.75
CA VAL A 238 -8.73 -6.24 -9.41
C VAL A 238 -8.08 -5.02 -10.05
N TYR A 239 -8.88 -4.20 -10.75
CA TYR A 239 -8.45 -2.97 -11.44
C TYR A 239 -9.45 -1.83 -11.25
N ASN A 240 -9.29 -1.10 -10.15
CA ASN A 240 -10.23 -0.09 -9.71
C ASN A 240 -9.68 1.33 -9.90
N LEU A 241 -10.59 2.28 -10.12
CA LEU A 241 -10.35 3.72 -10.12
C LEU A 241 -11.49 4.43 -9.38
N ALA A 242 -11.16 5.38 -8.52
CA ALA A 242 -12.13 6.25 -7.87
C ALA A 242 -11.58 7.68 -7.84
N GLY A 243 -12.33 8.65 -8.34
CA GLY A 243 -11.82 10.01 -8.46
C GLY A 243 -12.74 10.94 -9.26
N PHE A 244 -12.11 11.91 -9.92
CA PHE A 244 -12.77 13.02 -10.59
C PHE A 244 -12.22 13.23 -12.01
N MET A 245 -13.04 13.79 -12.87
CA MET A 245 -12.66 14.36 -14.17
C MET A 245 -13.55 15.55 -14.51
N THR A 246 -13.17 16.32 -15.50
CA THR A 246 -13.98 17.39 -16.08
C THR A 246 -14.46 16.96 -17.47
N ASN A 247 -15.76 17.04 -17.74
CA ASN A 247 -16.32 16.71 -19.06
C ASN A 247 -16.14 17.86 -20.08
N ALA A 248 -16.61 17.66 -21.31
CA ALA A 248 -16.49 18.62 -22.41
C ALA A 248 -17.27 19.93 -22.16
N ARG A 249 -18.27 19.93 -21.27
CA ARG A 249 -18.99 21.14 -20.83
C ARG A 249 -18.30 21.91 -19.70
N GLY A 250 -17.23 21.36 -19.13
CA GLY A 250 -16.56 21.95 -17.96
C GLY A 250 -17.16 21.53 -16.61
N GLU A 251 -18.07 20.57 -16.59
CA GLU A 251 -18.67 20.03 -15.36
C GLU A 251 -17.72 19.02 -14.71
N LYS A 252 -17.62 19.08 -13.39
CA LYS A 252 -16.82 18.13 -12.60
C LYS A 252 -17.63 16.87 -12.33
N ILE A 253 -17.14 15.74 -12.79
CA ILE A 253 -17.75 14.42 -12.64
C ILE A 253 -16.95 13.61 -11.62
N ALA A 254 -17.61 13.15 -10.56
CA ALA A 254 -17.08 12.13 -9.67
C ALA A 254 -17.43 10.74 -10.19
N PHE A 255 -16.49 9.79 -10.16
CA PHE A 255 -16.71 8.45 -10.69
C PHE A 255 -16.09 7.37 -9.81
N VAL A 256 -16.67 6.17 -9.89
CA VAL A 256 -16.14 4.95 -9.29
C VAL A 256 -16.22 3.82 -10.32
N GLN A 257 -15.07 3.21 -10.60
CA GLN A 257 -14.93 2.01 -11.42
C GLN A 257 -14.37 0.89 -10.55
N PHE A 258 -15.16 -0.17 -10.34
CA PHE A 258 -14.70 -1.42 -9.74
C PHE A 258 -14.73 -2.55 -10.76
N ILE A 259 -13.56 -3.12 -11.06
CA ILE A 259 -13.40 -4.28 -11.92
C ILE A 259 -12.75 -5.38 -11.09
N ASN A 260 -13.51 -6.43 -10.82
CA ASN A 260 -13.05 -7.63 -10.10
C ASN A 260 -13.10 -8.85 -11.03
N GLY A 261 -12.43 -9.94 -10.65
CA GLY A 261 -12.42 -11.17 -11.43
C GLY A 261 -11.67 -11.07 -12.77
N TYR A 262 -10.84 -10.04 -12.96
CA TYR A 262 -10.10 -9.84 -14.20
C TYR A 262 -8.98 -10.89 -14.35
N SER A 263 -9.11 -11.78 -15.33
CA SER A 263 -8.12 -12.83 -15.62
C SER A 263 -7.79 -12.89 -17.11
N THR A 264 -6.52 -13.11 -17.45
CA THR A 264 -6.03 -13.15 -18.85
C THR A 264 -5.10 -14.32 -19.13
N GLY A 265 -5.04 -15.31 -18.23
CA GLY A 265 -4.11 -16.43 -18.32
C GLY A 265 -3.94 -17.11 -16.97
N GLU A 266 -2.85 -17.87 -16.84
CA GLU A 266 -2.53 -18.60 -15.62
C GLU A 266 -2.17 -17.69 -14.45
N LEU A 267 -2.22 -18.26 -13.24
CA LEU A 267 -2.10 -17.57 -11.97
C LEU A 267 -0.81 -16.74 -11.85
N GLU A 268 0.34 -17.26 -12.29
CA GLU A 268 1.65 -16.59 -12.19
C GLU A 268 2.07 -15.84 -13.46
N SER A 269 1.21 -15.82 -14.48
CA SER A 269 1.46 -15.06 -15.70
C SER A 269 1.29 -13.56 -15.48
N LYS A 270 2.12 -12.77 -16.17
CA LYS A 270 1.92 -11.32 -16.25
C LYS A 270 0.54 -11.02 -16.85
N THR A 271 -0.30 -10.29 -16.11
CA THR A 271 -1.64 -9.92 -16.57
C THR A 271 -1.58 -9.04 -17.83
N LYS A 272 -2.35 -9.39 -18.87
CA LYS A 272 -2.46 -8.62 -20.10
C LYS A 272 -3.36 -7.41 -19.85
N ARG A 273 -2.81 -6.20 -19.95
CA ARG A 273 -3.56 -4.95 -19.69
C ARG A 273 -4.25 -4.35 -20.91
N ALA A 274 -4.06 -4.89 -22.11
CA ALA A 274 -4.68 -4.35 -23.32
C ALA A 274 -6.23 -4.30 -23.27
N PRO A 275 -6.95 -5.34 -22.80
CA PRO A 275 -8.40 -5.26 -22.63
C PRO A 275 -8.84 -4.17 -21.64
N LEU A 276 -8.16 -4.08 -20.49
CA LEU A 276 -8.38 -2.99 -19.52
C LEU A 276 -8.17 -1.61 -20.15
N VAL A 277 -7.09 -1.45 -20.92
CA VAL A 277 -6.78 -0.18 -21.59
C VAL A 277 -7.90 0.21 -22.56
N GLN A 278 -8.38 -0.73 -23.38
CA GLN A 278 -9.45 -0.49 -24.33
C GLN A 278 -10.78 -0.14 -23.63
N PHE A 279 -11.11 -0.86 -22.55
CA PHE A 279 -12.31 -0.61 -21.75
C PHE A 279 -12.29 0.81 -21.17
N GLU A 280 -11.23 1.16 -20.44
CA GLU A 280 -11.11 2.45 -19.78
C GLU A 280 -11.07 3.60 -20.79
N SER A 281 -10.31 3.47 -21.88
CA SER A 281 -10.28 4.51 -22.92
C SER A 281 -11.67 4.75 -23.51
N LYS A 282 -12.46 3.72 -23.79
CA LYS A 282 -13.83 3.90 -24.30
C LYS A 282 -14.74 4.54 -23.25
N LEU A 283 -14.72 4.01 -22.02
CA LEU A 283 -15.57 4.49 -20.92
C LEU A 283 -15.31 5.97 -20.63
N TYR A 284 -14.07 6.36 -20.36
CA TYR A 284 -13.76 7.72 -19.93
C TYR A 284 -13.88 8.74 -21.06
N ASN A 285 -13.69 8.35 -22.33
CA ASN A 285 -14.03 9.24 -23.45
C ASN A 285 -15.54 9.46 -23.57
N ALA A 286 -16.36 8.43 -23.30
CA ALA A 286 -17.82 8.59 -23.28
C ALA A 286 -18.25 9.53 -22.13
N VAL A 287 -17.73 9.32 -20.92
CA VAL A 287 -18.00 10.20 -19.76
C VAL A 287 -17.50 11.64 -20.00
N TYR A 288 -16.41 11.81 -20.75
CA TYR A 288 -15.96 13.15 -21.14
C TYR A 288 -16.93 13.83 -22.13
N ALA A 289 -17.49 13.06 -23.06
CA ALA A 289 -18.41 13.59 -24.07
C ALA A 289 -19.82 13.86 -23.51
N GLU A 290 -20.17 13.22 -22.40
CA GLU A 290 -21.42 13.43 -21.67
C GLU A 290 -21.61 14.83 -21.14
#